data_AF-A0A814VAJ3-F1
#
_entry.id   AF-A0A814VAJ3-F1
#
_cell.length_a   1.000
_cell.length_b   1.000
_cell.length_c   1.000
_cell.angle_alpha   90.00
_cell.angle_beta   90.00
_cell.angle_gamma   90.00
#
_symmetry.space_group_name_H-M   'P 1'
#
loop_
_entity.id
_entity.type
_entity.pdbx_description
1 polymer ?
#
loop_
_entity_poly.entity_id
_entity_poly.type
_entity_poly.pdbx_seq_one_letter_code
_entity_poly.pdbx_strand_id
1 'polypeptide(L)'
;MTDNETTAPALPPSRMATRSTTTAAAVAAAAAVAAATRTTNNKTGYERLAQLYPHVPDDIHLPMKWNAKEKVQTLVLQQNDLVVTYKGPGKSHKDAASVRSDYPIPPLTGIYYYEVKILSKGRDG
;
A
#
# COMPACT_ATOMS: atom_id res chain seq x y z
N MET A 1 21.93 -39.74 -67.89
CA MET A 1 22.26 -38.31 -67.70
C MET A 1 22.01 -38.01 -66.24
N THR A 2 22.98 -37.39 -65.60
CA THR A 2 23.29 -37.39 -64.16
C THR A 2 22.20 -36.77 -63.26
N ASP A 3 21.71 -37.55 -62.30
CA ASP A 3 20.99 -37.05 -61.13
C ASP A 3 21.98 -36.58 -60.06
N ASN A 4 21.66 -35.40 -59.52
CA ASN A 4 22.44 -34.59 -58.59
C ASN A 4 21.94 -34.91 -57.16
N GLU A 5 22.75 -35.55 -56.31
CA GLU A 5 22.41 -35.73 -54.90
C GLU A 5 23.43 -35.04 -53.99
N THR A 6 22.87 -34.11 -53.21
CA THR A 6 23.52 -33.14 -52.34
C THR A 6 23.82 -33.78 -50.98
N THR A 7 25.10 -33.84 -50.63
CA THR A 7 25.61 -34.28 -49.32
C THR A 7 25.18 -33.32 -48.20
N ALA A 8 24.44 -33.85 -47.23
CA ALA A 8 24.15 -33.20 -45.95
C ALA A 8 25.16 -33.66 -44.87
N PRO A 9 25.87 -32.76 -44.16
CA PRO A 9 26.64 -33.14 -42.98
C PRO A 9 25.81 -33.08 -41.69
N ALA A 10 26.14 -34.03 -40.81
CA ALA A 10 25.46 -34.41 -39.60
C ALA A 10 25.38 -33.34 -38.49
N LEU A 11 24.31 -33.43 -37.69
CA LEU A 11 23.98 -32.59 -36.54
C LEU A 11 24.97 -32.75 -35.37
N PRO A 12 25.40 -31.65 -34.71
CA PRO A 12 26.03 -31.72 -33.39
C PRO A 12 24.99 -31.89 -32.25
N PRO A 13 25.37 -32.48 -31.10
CA PRO A 13 24.46 -32.81 -30.02
C PRO A 13 23.89 -31.59 -29.29
N SER A 14 22.62 -31.70 -28.89
CA SER A 14 21.82 -30.70 -28.19
C SER A 14 22.48 -30.19 -26.90
N ARG A 15 22.89 -28.91 -26.90
CA ARG A 15 23.28 -28.19 -25.70
C ARG A 15 22.01 -27.81 -24.93
N MET A 16 21.71 -28.51 -23.83
CA MET A 16 20.75 -28.02 -22.84
C MET A 16 21.24 -26.66 -22.32
N ALA A 17 20.56 -25.58 -22.71
CA ALA A 17 20.74 -24.26 -22.12
C ALA A 17 19.93 -24.20 -20.82
N THR A 18 20.64 -24.10 -19.71
CA THR A 18 20.11 -23.81 -18.38
C THR A 18 19.31 -22.50 -18.43
N ARG A 19 18.07 -22.50 -17.91
CA ARG A 19 17.21 -21.32 -17.84
C ARG A 19 17.88 -20.23 -16.99
N SER A 20 18.36 -19.18 -17.63
CA SER A 20 18.82 -17.96 -16.94
C SER A 20 17.62 -17.10 -16.54
N THR A 21 17.50 -16.95 -15.22
CA THR A 21 16.91 -15.86 -14.45
C THR A 21 17.07 -14.49 -15.11
N THR A 22 15.98 -13.81 -15.51
CA THR A 22 15.95 -12.33 -15.51
C THR A 22 14.51 -11.80 -15.47
N THR A 23 13.95 -11.63 -14.27
CA THR A 23 12.87 -10.65 -14.05
C THR A 23 13.05 -9.97 -12.70
N ALA A 24 14.26 -9.50 -12.40
CA ALA A 24 14.51 -8.61 -11.26
C ALA A 24 14.48 -7.13 -11.67
N ALA A 25 14.79 -6.82 -12.94
CA ALA A 25 14.89 -5.44 -13.42
C ALA A 25 13.53 -4.71 -13.51
N ALA A 26 12.45 -5.41 -13.89
CA ALA A 26 11.11 -4.83 -13.95
C ALA A 26 10.54 -4.54 -12.55
N VAL A 27 10.89 -5.36 -11.55
CA VAL A 27 10.45 -5.17 -10.16
C VAL A 27 11.27 -4.08 -9.46
N ALA A 28 12.54 -3.92 -9.84
CA ALA A 28 13.38 -2.83 -9.37
C ALA A 28 12.91 -1.46 -9.88
N ALA A 29 12.41 -1.38 -11.12
CA ALA A 29 11.85 -0.14 -11.67
C ALA A 29 10.56 0.29 -10.93
N ALA A 30 9.65 -0.65 -10.64
CA ALA A 30 8.43 -0.36 -9.87
C ALA A 30 8.73 0.02 -8.41
N ALA A 31 9.71 -0.65 -7.78
CA ALA A 31 10.17 -0.30 -6.44
C ALA A 31 10.87 1.07 -6.41
N ALA A 32 11.61 1.43 -7.45
CA ALA A 32 12.24 2.74 -7.59
C ALA A 32 11.21 3.85 -7.85
N VAL A 33 10.11 3.59 -8.56
CA VAL A 33 9.00 4.55 -8.72
C VAL A 33 8.28 4.78 -7.37
N ALA A 34 8.03 3.71 -6.61
CA ALA A 34 7.44 3.80 -5.27
C ALA A 34 8.39 4.44 -4.23
N ALA A 35 9.70 4.23 -4.38
CA ALA A 35 10.73 4.87 -3.56
C ALA A 35 10.94 6.34 -3.95
N ALA A 36 10.89 6.67 -5.24
CA ALA A 36 10.94 8.04 -5.74
C ALA A 36 9.74 8.85 -5.24
N THR A 37 8.55 8.23 -5.10
CA THR A 37 7.40 8.88 -4.42
C THR A 37 7.61 9.07 -2.91
N ARG A 38 8.44 8.23 -2.26
CA ARG A 38 8.75 8.32 -0.82
C ARG A 38 9.78 9.39 -0.50
N THR A 39 10.70 9.72 -1.41
CA THR A 39 11.84 10.60 -1.11
C THR A 39 11.57 12.09 -1.40
N THR A 40 10.61 12.45 -2.26
CA THR A 40 10.38 13.86 -2.67
C THR A 40 9.30 14.60 -1.88
N ASN A 41 8.67 13.98 -0.88
CA ASN A 41 7.49 14.53 -0.21
C ASN A 41 7.76 14.86 1.26
N ASN A 42 8.63 15.86 1.50
CA ASN A 42 8.56 16.68 2.72
C ASN A 42 7.39 17.69 2.65
N LYS A 43 6.32 17.36 1.91
CA LYS A 43 5.08 18.13 1.90
C LYS A 43 4.31 17.76 3.16
N THR A 44 3.77 18.76 3.85
CA THR A 44 2.87 18.49 4.99
C THR A 44 1.69 17.64 4.49
N GLY A 45 1.12 16.78 5.34
CA GLY A 45 -0.01 15.92 4.93
C GLY A 45 -1.16 16.72 4.29
N TYR A 46 -1.36 17.96 4.74
CA TYR A 46 -2.32 18.92 4.17
C TYR A 46 -2.05 19.29 2.71
N GLU A 47 -0.79 19.58 2.35
CA GLU A 47 -0.45 19.95 0.96
C GLU A 47 -0.68 18.79 -0.01
N ARG A 48 -0.48 17.55 0.44
CA ARG A 48 -0.80 16.37 -0.35
C ARG A 48 -2.31 16.22 -0.53
N LEU A 49 -3.09 16.45 0.52
CA LEU A 49 -4.55 16.39 0.45
C LEU A 49 -5.12 17.45 -0.49
N ALA A 50 -4.59 18.67 -0.46
CA ALA A 50 -4.99 19.74 -1.38
C ALA A 50 -4.73 19.39 -2.85
N GLN A 51 -3.63 18.67 -3.15
CA GLN A 51 -3.33 18.18 -4.50
C GLN A 51 -4.24 17.03 -4.94
N LEU A 52 -4.63 16.14 -4.01
CA LEU A 52 -5.48 14.99 -4.31
C LEU A 52 -6.96 15.38 -4.43
N TYR A 53 -7.39 16.38 -3.66
CA TYR A 53 -8.78 16.81 -3.57
C TYR A 53 -8.90 18.32 -3.83
N PRO A 54 -8.51 18.82 -5.02
CA PRO A 54 -8.49 20.25 -5.34
C PRO A 54 -9.89 20.91 -5.35
N HIS A 55 -10.95 20.11 -5.38
CA HIS A 55 -12.33 20.57 -5.35
C HIS A 55 -12.90 20.78 -3.93
N VAL A 56 -12.17 20.34 -2.90
CA VAL A 56 -12.57 20.55 -1.51
C VAL A 56 -12.09 21.94 -1.08
N PRO A 57 -13.00 22.84 -0.64
CA PRO A 57 -12.60 24.17 -0.17
C PRO A 57 -11.81 24.09 1.14
N ASP A 58 -10.93 25.05 1.38
CA ASP A 58 -10.02 25.08 2.53
C ASP A 58 -10.74 25.13 3.89
N ASP A 59 -11.97 25.65 3.93
CA ASP A 59 -12.82 25.69 5.13
C ASP A 59 -13.35 24.31 5.55
N ILE A 60 -13.30 23.31 4.66
CA ILE A 60 -13.77 21.95 4.93
C ILE A 60 -12.59 21.07 5.31
N HIS A 61 -12.57 20.62 6.57
CA HIS A 61 -11.54 19.71 7.05
C HIS A 61 -11.77 18.28 6.58
N LEU A 62 -10.72 17.67 6.04
CA LEU A 62 -10.69 16.25 5.68
C LEU A 62 -10.25 15.40 6.87
N PRO A 63 -10.67 14.11 6.92
CA PRO A 63 -10.20 13.19 7.94
C PRO A 63 -8.68 13.00 7.83
N MET A 64 -7.95 13.28 8.91
CA MET A 64 -6.48 13.18 8.95
C MET A 64 -5.95 12.28 10.04
N LYS A 65 -6.70 12.10 11.12
CA LYS A 65 -6.29 11.31 12.27
C LYS A 65 -7.50 10.67 12.95
N TRP A 66 -7.22 9.77 13.89
CA TRP A 66 -8.26 9.18 14.72
C TRP A 66 -8.75 10.19 15.75
N ASN A 67 -10.05 10.14 16.05
CA ASN A 67 -10.68 11.03 17.01
C ASN A 67 -10.40 10.54 18.43
N ALA A 68 -9.66 11.34 19.21
CA ALA A 68 -9.37 11.03 20.59
C ALA A 68 -10.60 11.10 21.51
N LYS A 69 -11.64 11.85 21.14
CA LYS A 69 -12.88 11.99 21.91
C LYS A 69 -13.88 10.89 21.56
N GLU A 70 -14.02 10.59 20.27
CA GLU A 70 -14.94 9.56 19.76
C GLU A 70 -14.26 8.21 19.60
N LYS A 71 -13.79 7.65 20.72
CA LYS A 71 -13.23 6.30 20.78
C LYS A 71 -13.73 5.54 22.00
N VAL A 72 -13.79 4.22 21.88
CA VAL A 72 -14.00 3.35 23.02
C VAL A 72 -12.78 3.43 23.97
N GLN A 73 -13.02 3.42 25.28
CA GLN A 73 -11.99 3.62 26.31
C GLN A 73 -10.87 2.56 26.29
N THR A 74 -11.13 1.38 25.74
CA THR A 74 -10.16 0.30 25.59
C THR A 74 -9.12 0.57 24.49
N LEU A 75 -9.33 1.59 23.65
CA LEU A 75 -8.40 2.02 22.61
C LEU A 75 -7.51 3.16 23.10
N VAL A 76 -6.21 3.00 22.86
CA VAL A 76 -5.19 4.02 23.13
C VAL A 76 -4.64 4.54 21.82
N LEU A 77 -4.63 5.87 21.66
CA LEU A 77 -4.08 6.53 20.49
C LEU A 77 -2.64 6.97 20.76
N GLN A 78 -1.79 6.86 19.75
CA GLN A 78 -0.37 7.20 19.79
C GLN A 78 0.07 7.84 18.47
N GLN A 79 1.26 8.46 18.49
CA GLN A 79 1.90 9.06 17.30
C GLN A 79 0.95 10.03 16.56
N ASN A 80 0.60 11.14 17.22
CA ASN A 80 -0.33 12.16 16.73
C ASN A 80 -1.71 11.60 16.35
N ASP A 81 -2.19 10.65 17.15
CA ASP A 81 -3.47 9.98 16.95
C ASP A 81 -3.59 9.23 15.60
N LEU A 82 -2.48 8.74 15.05
CA LEU A 82 -2.46 7.92 13.82
C LEU A 82 -2.32 6.43 14.10
N VAL A 83 -1.80 6.07 15.28
CA VAL A 83 -1.63 4.68 15.70
C VAL A 83 -2.64 4.33 16.77
N VAL A 84 -3.36 3.23 16.57
CA VAL A 84 -4.36 2.71 17.51
C VAL A 84 -3.83 1.43 18.15
N THR A 85 -3.84 1.37 19.48
CA THR A 85 -3.46 0.20 20.25
C THR A 85 -4.66 -0.26 21.09
N TYR A 86 -5.06 -1.52 20.93
CA TYR A 86 -6.09 -2.14 21.75
C TYR A 86 -5.51 -2.60 23.09
N LYS A 87 -6.12 -2.17 24.20
CA LYS A 87 -5.76 -2.55 25.58
C LYS A 87 -6.94 -3.20 26.34
N GLY A 88 -7.93 -3.72 25.63
CA GLY A 88 -9.07 -4.42 26.22
C GLY A 88 -8.80 -5.92 26.47
N PRO A 89 -9.72 -6.63 27.14
CA PRO A 89 -9.57 -8.05 27.45
C PRO A 89 -9.68 -8.97 26.23
N GLY A 90 -10.41 -8.57 25.17
CA GLY A 90 -10.49 -9.28 23.89
C GLY A 90 -11.06 -10.70 23.94
N LYS A 91 -11.82 -11.06 24.99
CA LYS A 91 -12.29 -12.45 25.20
C LYS A 91 -13.55 -12.78 24.42
N SER A 92 -14.36 -11.76 24.12
CA SER A 92 -15.63 -11.91 23.43
C SER A 92 -15.84 -10.79 22.41
N HIS A 93 -16.75 -11.02 21.47
CA HIS A 93 -17.16 -9.99 20.48
C HIS A 93 -17.75 -8.73 21.13
N LYS A 94 -18.19 -8.79 22.40
CA LYS A 94 -18.64 -7.61 23.16
C LYS A 94 -17.49 -6.68 23.54
N ASP A 95 -16.26 -7.19 23.55
CA ASP A 95 -15.06 -6.41 23.84
C ASP A 95 -14.48 -5.74 22.59
N ALA A 96 -15.15 -5.87 21.45
CA ALA A 96 -14.81 -5.18 20.22
C ALA A 96 -14.85 -3.66 20.44
N ALA A 97 -13.89 -2.96 19.87
CA ALA A 97 -13.72 -1.54 20.07
C ALA A 97 -13.48 -0.84 18.75
N SER A 98 -14.07 0.35 18.60
CA SER A 98 -13.97 1.16 17.40
C SER A 98 -13.59 2.59 17.75
N VAL A 99 -12.96 3.27 16.79
CA VAL A 99 -12.67 4.70 16.82
C VAL A 99 -13.05 5.31 15.49
N ARG A 100 -13.57 6.54 15.52
CA ARG A 100 -13.89 7.31 14.31
C ARG A 100 -12.72 8.21 13.91
N SER A 101 -12.72 8.69 12.68
CA SER A 101 -11.88 9.82 12.28
C SER A 101 -12.34 11.12 12.95
N ASP A 102 -11.45 12.11 12.98
CA ASP A 102 -11.72 13.45 13.51
C ASP A 102 -12.80 14.22 12.73
N TYR A 103 -12.82 14.08 11.40
CA TYR A 103 -13.84 14.66 10.53
C TYR A 103 -14.51 13.60 9.63
N PRO A 104 -15.77 13.82 9.20
CA PRO A 104 -16.41 12.99 8.19
C PRO A 104 -15.83 13.27 6.79
N ILE A 105 -16.05 12.34 5.85
CA ILE A 105 -15.62 12.51 4.46
C ILE A 105 -16.63 13.42 3.72
N PRO A 106 -16.21 14.58 3.15
CA PRO A 106 -17.11 15.47 2.42
C PRO A 106 -17.54 14.89 1.08
N PRO A 107 -18.80 15.10 0.64
CA PRO A 107 -19.28 14.62 -0.66
C PRO A 107 -18.48 15.17 -1.87
N LEU A 108 -17.88 16.36 -1.71
CA LEU A 108 -17.09 17.01 -2.78
C LEU A 108 -15.79 16.27 -3.13
N THR A 109 -15.34 15.33 -2.30
CA THR A 109 -14.11 14.56 -2.57
C THR A 109 -14.25 13.64 -3.78
N GLY A 110 -15.47 13.23 -4.15
CA GLY A 110 -15.72 12.27 -5.22
C GLY A 110 -15.24 10.86 -4.86
N ILE A 111 -13.94 10.63 -4.90
CA ILE A 111 -13.28 9.40 -4.46
C ILE A 111 -12.41 9.74 -3.27
N TYR A 112 -12.55 9.05 -2.15
CA TYR A 112 -11.68 9.22 -0.98
C TYR A 112 -10.88 7.93 -0.73
N TYR A 113 -9.58 8.07 -0.49
CA TYR A 113 -8.67 6.97 -0.25
C TYR A 113 -7.91 7.12 1.07
N TYR A 114 -7.86 6.03 1.84
CA TYR A 114 -7.03 5.91 3.04
C TYR A 114 -6.50 4.47 3.15
N GLU A 115 -5.36 4.33 3.83
CA GLU A 115 -4.75 3.02 4.10
C GLU A 115 -4.60 2.83 5.60
N VAL A 116 -4.72 1.58 6.05
CA VAL A 116 -4.40 1.19 7.42
C VAL A 116 -3.35 0.11 7.37
N LYS A 117 -2.28 0.29 8.14
CA LYS A 117 -1.25 -0.74 8.32
C LYS A 117 -1.50 -1.47 9.63
N ILE A 118 -1.60 -2.79 9.57
CA ILE A 118 -1.64 -3.65 10.76
C ILE A 118 -0.22 -3.74 11.34
N LEU A 119 0.01 -3.13 12.49
CA LEU A 119 1.30 -3.18 13.18
C LEU A 119 1.48 -4.49 13.96
N SER A 120 0.40 -4.97 14.58
CA SER A 120 0.36 -6.21 15.35
C SER A 120 -1.06 -6.78 15.33
N LYS A 121 -1.18 -8.11 15.18
CA LYS A 121 -2.44 -8.85 15.25
C LYS A 121 -2.88 -9.21 16.69
N GLY A 122 -2.08 -8.84 17.69
CA GLY A 122 -2.35 -9.22 19.08
C GLY A 122 -2.17 -10.72 19.34
N ARG A 123 -2.76 -11.19 20.45
CA ARG A 123 -2.61 -12.58 20.93
C ARG A 123 -3.43 -13.56 20.10
N ASP A 124 -4.68 -13.20 19.80
CA ASP A 124 -5.68 -14.13 19.27
C ASP A 124 -6.06 -13.86 17.80
N GLY A 125 -5.55 -12.78 17.19
CA GLY A 125 -5.65 -12.52 15.74
C GLY A 125 -6.79 -11.61 15.32
#